data_AF-A0A554L2A9-F1
#
_entry.id   AF-A0A554L2A9-F1
#
_cell.length_a   1.000
_cell.length_b   1.000
_cell.length_c   1.000
_cell.angle_alpha   90.00
_cell.angle_beta   90.00
_cell.angle_gamma   90.00
#
_symmetry.space_group_name_H-M   'P 1'
#
loop_
_entity.id
_entity.type
_entity.pdbx_description
1 polymer ?
#
loop_
_entity_poly.entity_id
_entity_poly.type
_entity_poly.pdbx_seq_one_letter_code
_entity_poly.pdbx_strand_id
1 'polypeptide(L)'
;MVTAAIAEIKSNFGRDWEVPTPPQDLFETLENFAARDITRFDEVYYQPGLQLKENDKFWKASGRVKPGENFWRQVRVGNYPEEATVLIEGWFIGDRRGKSMYDNGKQRYGDNDYMEPVMVALRGASDGIEKHSYVSDYARAGAFPREIEGVILPVFAEASGAKGIVRNRRYIEFNIRGNIAHPEWGQTNTWEWFGDPVFRGDDRLIGGSSSDGGLAHVGDGSVDGRDYDAGFSPVVEFSSKPR
;
A
#
# COMPACT_ATOMS: atom_id res chain seq x y z
N MET A 1 20.57 2.99 9.00
CA MET A 1 19.09 3.05 8.89
C MET A 1 18.46 3.88 10.00
N VAL A 2 18.69 3.59 11.29
CA VAL A 2 18.09 4.34 12.42
C VAL A 2 18.30 5.86 12.33
N THR A 3 19.54 6.33 12.13
CA THR A 3 19.82 7.78 12.01
C THR A 3 19.08 8.45 10.85
N ALA A 4 18.97 7.76 9.71
CA ALA A 4 18.24 8.27 8.55
C ALA A 4 16.73 8.33 8.82
N ALA A 5 16.18 7.29 9.47
CA ALA A 5 14.78 7.27 9.89
C ALA A 5 14.45 8.38 10.88
N ILE A 6 15.30 8.60 11.90
CA ILE A 6 15.14 9.72 12.85
C ILE A 6 15.11 11.06 12.11
N ALA A 7 16.04 11.28 11.18
CA ALA A 7 16.11 12.52 10.41
C ALA A 7 14.87 12.72 9.52
N GLU A 8 14.42 11.68 8.83
CA GLU A 8 13.22 11.72 7.98
C GLU A 8 11.97 12.04 8.82
N ILE A 9 11.74 11.31 9.91
CA ILE A 9 10.56 11.51 10.76
C ILE A 9 10.56 12.91 11.37
N LYS A 10 11.71 13.37 11.88
CA LYS A 10 11.83 14.71 12.46
C LYS A 10 11.52 15.79 11.42
N SER A 11 12.03 15.64 10.20
CA SER A 11 11.79 16.58 9.09
C SER A 11 10.31 16.65 8.72
N ASN A 12 9.62 15.50 8.69
CA ASN A 12 8.24 15.41 8.23
C ASN A 12 7.20 15.73 9.32
N PHE A 13 7.43 15.31 10.56
CA PHE A 13 6.45 15.44 11.66
C PHE A 13 6.82 16.49 12.70
N GLY A 14 8.01 17.10 12.60
CA GLY A 14 8.42 18.25 13.41
C GLY A 14 8.66 17.93 14.89
N ARG A 15 8.80 16.65 15.24
CA ARG A 15 9.10 16.19 16.61
C ARG A 15 10.08 15.03 16.59
N ASP A 16 10.80 14.87 17.69
CA ASP A 16 11.65 13.72 17.90
C ASP A 16 10.82 12.48 18.23
N TRP A 17 11.26 11.33 17.75
CA TRP A 17 10.66 10.02 18.01
C TRP A 17 11.74 9.06 18.45
N GLU A 18 11.37 8.16 19.35
CA GLU A 18 12.15 6.97 19.60
C GLU A 18 11.99 6.03 18.39
N VAL A 19 13.12 5.73 17.74
CA VAL A 19 13.17 4.81 16.61
C VAL A 19 13.90 3.55 17.07
N PRO A 20 13.21 2.41 17.21
CA PRO A 20 13.84 1.17 17.60
C PRO A 20 14.81 0.70 16.51
N THR A 21 15.81 -0.08 16.91
CA THR A 21 16.68 -0.79 15.96
C THR A 21 15.83 -1.67 15.04
N PRO A 22 16.07 -1.69 13.72
CA PRO A 22 15.40 -2.63 12.81
C PRO A 22 15.59 -4.08 13.29
N PRO A 23 14.53 -4.91 13.29
CA PRO A 23 14.64 -6.31 13.70
C PRO A 23 15.48 -7.12 12.70
N GLN A 24 16.11 -8.20 13.16
CA GLN A 24 16.93 -9.07 12.32
C GLN A 24 16.13 -9.64 11.13
N ASP A 25 14.87 -10.01 11.37
CA ASP A 25 13.90 -10.49 10.38
C ASP A 25 13.75 -9.54 9.17
N LEU A 26 13.94 -8.24 9.35
CA LEU A 26 13.92 -7.27 8.24
C LEU A 26 15.10 -7.50 7.30
N PHE A 27 16.30 -7.71 7.84
CA PHE A 27 17.49 -7.97 7.06
C PHE A 27 17.41 -9.33 6.36
N GLU A 28 16.95 -10.37 7.07
CA GLU A 28 16.71 -11.67 6.47
C GLU A 28 15.69 -11.61 5.32
N THR A 29 14.67 -10.76 5.45
CA THR A 29 13.69 -10.55 4.37
C THR A 29 14.34 -9.91 3.14
N LEU A 30 15.21 -8.91 3.31
CA LEU A 30 15.94 -8.29 2.20
C LEU A 30 16.91 -9.27 1.52
N GLU A 31 17.60 -10.11 2.31
CA GLU A 31 18.45 -11.18 1.79
C GLU A 31 17.63 -12.20 0.98
N ASN A 32 16.46 -12.58 1.49
CA ASN A 32 15.54 -13.48 0.80
C ASN A 32 15.03 -12.91 -0.51
N PHE A 33 14.73 -11.61 -0.55
CA PHE A 33 14.31 -10.92 -1.77
C PHE A 33 15.44 -10.90 -2.80
N ALA A 34 16.66 -10.55 -2.38
CA ALA A 34 17.82 -10.55 -3.26
C ALA A 34 18.13 -11.95 -3.83
N ALA A 35 18.03 -13.00 -3.00
CA ALA A 35 18.25 -14.38 -3.43
C ALA A 35 17.18 -14.91 -4.41
N ARG A 36 16.06 -14.20 -4.55
CA ARG A 36 14.91 -14.57 -5.40
C ARG A 36 14.65 -13.56 -6.52
N ASP A 37 15.61 -12.66 -6.77
CA ASP A 37 15.52 -11.60 -7.78
C ASP A 37 14.27 -10.69 -7.62
N ILE A 38 13.76 -10.54 -6.40
CA ILE A 38 12.69 -9.58 -6.09
C ILE A 38 13.33 -8.20 -5.99
N THR A 39 13.21 -7.41 -7.07
CA THR A 39 13.84 -6.09 -7.17
C THR A 39 12.83 -4.95 -7.00
N ARG A 40 13.34 -3.79 -6.57
CA ARG A 40 12.57 -2.55 -6.32
C ARG A 40 11.49 -2.65 -5.23
N PHE A 41 11.43 -3.78 -4.51
CA PHE A 41 10.63 -3.98 -3.29
C PHE A 41 11.54 -3.99 -2.07
N ASP A 42 12.32 -2.93 -1.93
CA ASP A 42 13.43 -2.76 -0.99
C ASP A 42 13.37 -1.38 -0.30
N GLU A 43 12.23 -0.68 -0.36
CA GLU A 43 12.07 0.60 0.34
C GLU A 43 11.98 0.37 1.85
N VAL A 44 13.10 0.54 2.57
CA VAL A 44 13.10 0.44 4.03
C VAL A 44 12.78 1.78 4.67
N TYR A 45 11.73 1.83 5.49
CA TYR A 45 11.39 3.02 6.27
C TYR A 45 10.81 2.66 7.64
N TYR A 46 10.93 3.58 8.59
CA TYR A 46 10.22 3.49 9.87
C TYR A 46 8.99 4.38 9.81
N GLN A 47 7.84 3.83 10.19
CA GLN A 47 6.61 4.58 10.33
C GLN A 47 6.33 4.78 11.83
N PRO A 48 6.19 6.03 12.30
CA PRO A 48 5.82 6.28 13.68
C PRO A 48 4.34 5.98 13.93
N GLY A 49 4.01 5.49 15.13
CA GLY A 49 2.63 5.25 15.55
C GLY A 49 1.89 6.56 15.81
N LEU A 50 0.96 6.95 14.93
CA LEU A 50 0.30 8.26 15.01
C LEU A 50 -1.15 8.22 14.54
N GLN A 51 -2.06 8.69 15.40
CA GLN A 51 -3.40 9.07 15.02
C GLN A 51 -3.38 10.41 14.28
N LEU A 52 -3.65 10.39 12.97
CA LEU A 52 -3.71 11.61 12.17
C LEU A 52 -5.08 12.27 12.30
N LYS A 53 -5.07 13.60 12.28
CA LYS A 53 -6.26 14.46 12.31
C LYS A 53 -6.30 15.33 11.06
N GLU A 54 -7.52 15.71 10.67
CA GLU A 54 -7.75 16.55 9.50
C GLU A 54 -6.98 17.88 9.53
N ASN A 55 -6.72 18.43 10.72
CA ASN A 55 -6.07 19.72 10.92
C ASN A 55 -4.61 19.63 11.41
N ASP A 56 -4.00 18.45 11.33
CA ASP A 56 -2.60 18.25 11.72
C ASP A 56 -1.63 19.17 10.97
N LYS A 57 -0.54 19.52 11.64
CA LYS A 57 0.50 20.39 11.08
C LYS A 57 1.16 19.80 9.85
N PHE A 58 1.23 18.47 9.74
CA PHE A 58 1.78 17.78 8.58
C PHE A 58 1.14 18.28 7.27
N TRP A 59 -0.19 18.45 7.24
CA TRP A 59 -0.93 18.90 6.07
C TRP A 59 -0.69 20.36 5.68
N LYS A 60 -0.13 21.17 6.59
CA LYS A 60 0.10 22.61 6.36
C LYS A 60 1.44 22.89 5.68
N ALA A 61 2.32 21.89 5.58
CA ALA A 61 3.57 22.04 4.87
C ALA A 61 3.32 22.18 3.35
N SER A 62 4.12 23.02 2.69
CA SER A 62 3.98 23.28 1.26
C SER A 62 4.10 21.98 0.44
N GLY A 63 3.24 21.83 -0.56
CA GLY A 63 3.24 20.67 -1.47
C GLY A 63 2.59 19.40 -0.89
N ARG A 64 2.09 19.42 0.35
CA ARG A 64 1.39 18.26 0.92
C ARG A 64 -0.05 18.16 0.43
N VAL A 65 -0.45 16.95 0.05
CA VAL A 65 -1.80 16.60 -0.36
C VAL A 65 -2.51 15.90 0.80
N LYS A 66 -3.40 16.63 1.48
CA LYS A 66 -4.26 16.09 2.54
C LYS A 66 -5.32 15.15 1.93
N PRO A 67 -5.71 14.06 2.62
CA PRO A 67 -6.93 13.34 2.30
C PRO A 67 -8.14 14.27 2.13
N GLY A 68 -8.98 13.98 1.14
CA GLY A 68 -10.14 14.80 0.79
C GLY A 68 -11.17 14.87 1.91
N GLU A 69 -12.03 15.89 1.85
CA GLU A 69 -13.07 16.12 2.88
C GLU A 69 -14.00 14.90 3.06
N ASN A 70 -14.28 14.17 1.96
CA ASN A 70 -15.10 12.97 2.02
C ASN A 70 -14.51 11.93 2.98
N PHE A 71 -13.21 11.63 2.92
CA PHE A 71 -12.55 10.67 3.80
C PHE A 71 -12.80 11.01 5.29
N TRP A 72 -12.50 12.25 5.68
CA TRP A 72 -12.70 12.70 7.06
C TRP A 72 -14.17 12.69 7.47
N ARG A 73 -15.08 13.03 6.55
CA ARG A 73 -16.52 12.94 6.77
C ARG A 73 -16.95 11.50 7.03
N GLN A 74 -16.50 10.52 6.23
CA GLN A 74 -16.85 9.11 6.36
C GLN A 74 -16.36 8.52 7.69
N VAL A 75 -15.16 8.90 8.15
CA VAL A 75 -14.66 8.55 9.49
C VAL A 75 -15.56 9.17 10.57
N ARG A 76 -15.89 10.47 10.49
CA ARG A 76 -16.74 11.15 11.49
C ARG A 76 -18.14 10.55 11.63
N VAL A 77 -18.74 10.09 10.55
CA VAL A 77 -20.07 9.48 10.57
C VAL A 77 -20.05 7.96 10.80
N GLY A 78 -18.88 7.38 11.06
CA GLY A 78 -18.73 5.97 11.44
C GLY A 78 -18.88 4.99 10.28
N ASN A 79 -18.60 5.40 9.04
CA ASN A 79 -18.60 4.50 7.89
C ASN A 79 -17.23 3.89 7.64
N TYR A 80 -16.18 4.68 7.89
CA TYR A 80 -14.80 4.19 7.90
C TYR A 80 -14.33 4.05 9.35
N PRO A 81 -13.51 3.03 9.64
CA PRO A 81 -12.89 2.86 10.96
C PRO A 81 -12.04 4.06 11.34
N GLU A 82 -11.99 4.38 12.63
CA GLU A 82 -11.04 5.40 13.14
C GLU A 82 -9.61 4.95 12.85
N GLU A 83 -9.36 3.65 12.86
CA GLU A 83 -8.09 3.00 12.52
C GLU A 83 -7.61 3.32 11.09
N ALA A 84 -8.51 3.70 10.16
CA ALA A 84 -8.13 4.16 8.82
C ALA A 84 -7.35 5.48 8.85
N THR A 85 -7.35 6.19 9.98
CA THR A 85 -6.60 7.43 10.21
C THR A 85 -5.34 7.23 11.06
N VAL A 86 -5.03 5.98 11.43
CA VAL A 86 -3.89 5.62 12.28
C VAL A 86 -2.72 5.12 11.45
N LEU A 87 -1.54 5.71 11.59
CA LEU A 87 -0.27 5.10 11.20
C LEU A 87 0.12 4.04 12.24
N ILE A 88 0.33 2.80 11.79
CA ILE A 88 0.82 1.72 12.65
C ILE A 88 2.32 1.89 12.82
N GLU A 89 2.77 1.78 14.06
CA GLU A 89 4.19 1.87 14.40
C GLU A 89 4.97 0.62 13.93
N GLY A 90 6.09 0.83 13.25
CA GLY A 90 6.96 -0.28 12.89
C GLY A 90 7.97 0.04 11.81
N TRP A 91 8.81 -0.96 11.52
CA TRP A 91 9.65 -0.97 10.33
C TRP A 91 8.91 -1.61 9.16
N PHE A 92 9.12 -1.09 7.97
CA PHE A 92 8.45 -1.53 6.76
C PHE A 92 9.44 -1.73 5.61
N ILE A 93 9.15 -2.72 4.77
CA ILE A 93 9.69 -2.83 3.42
C ILE A 93 8.55 -2.57 2.43
N GLY A 94 8.73 -1.62 1.52
CA GLY A 94 7.73 -1.22 0.54
C GLY A 94 8.22 -1.25 -0.91
N ASP A 95 7.28 -0.98 -1.81
CA ASP A 95 7.51 -0.85 -3.24
C ASP A 95 8.07 0.54 -3.58
N ARG A 96 9.25 0.59 -4.22
CA ARG A 96 9.88 1.85 -4.68
C ARG A 96 9.34 2.31 -6.02
N ARG A 97 8.53 1.50 -6.70
CA ARG A 97 8.04 1.83 -8.04
C ARG A 97 6.90 2.85 -7.96
N GLY A 98 6.79 3.65 -9.01
CA GLY A 98 5.58 4.41 -9.26
C GLY A 98 4.41 3.47 -9.59
N LYS A 99 3.19 3.96 -9.37
CA LYS A 99 1.98 3.29 -9.84
C LYS A 99 1.98 3.19 -11.36
N SER A 100 1.24 2.21 -11.88
CA SER A 100 1.04 2.06 -13.31
C SER A 100 0.15 3.17 -13.89
N MET A 101 0.44 3.69 -15.07
CA MET A 101 -0.54 4.45 -15.86
C MET A 101 -1.54 3.49 -16.50
N TYR A 102 -2.79 3.93 -16.69
CA TYR A 102 -3.78 3.13 -17.41
C TYR A 102 -3.30 2.85 -18.84
N ASP A 103 -3.39 1.60 -19.27
CA ASP A 103 -3.01 1.18 -20.61
C ASP A 103 -3.95 0.07 -21.13
N ASN A 104 -5.24 0.38 -21.23
CA ASN A 104 -6.26 -0.52 -21.82
C ASN A 104 -6.18 -1.97 -21.27
N GLY A 105 -5.99 -2.11 -19.95
CA GLY A 105 -5.88 -3.42 -19.29
C GLY A 105 -4.50 -4.08 -19.34
N LYS A 106 -3.49 -3.39 -19.88
CA LYS A 106 -2.08 -3.81 -19.95
C LYS A 106 -1.19 -2.99 -19.03
N GLN A 107 -1.77 -2.16 -18.17
CA GLN A 107 -1.00 -1.36 -17.21
C GLN A 107 -0.07 -2.23 -16.34
N ARG A 108 1.17 -1.76 -16.18
CA ARG A 108 2.26 -2.44 -15.46
C ARG A 108 2.90 -1.52 -14.45
N TYR A 109 3.30 -2.07 -13.31
CA TYR A 109 4.11 -1.37 -12.32
C TYR A 109 5.58 -1.39 -12.76
N GLY A 110 5.88 -0.70 -13.86
CA GLY A 110 7.20 -0.71 -14.50
C GLY A 110 7.59 -2.07 -15.08
N ASP A 111 8.83 -2.15 -15.57
CA ASP A 111 9.40 -3.42 -16.07
C ASP A 111 9.85 -4.31 -14.91
N ASN A 112 9.72 -5.63 -15.10
CA ASN A 112 10.09 -6.66 -14.12
C ASN A 112 9.39 -6.47 -12.76
N ASP A 113 8.07 -6.25 -12.78
CA ASP A 113 7.28 -6.20 -11.56
C ASP A 113 7.37 -7.56 -10.84
N TYR A 114 7.77 -7.54 -9.57
CA TYR A 114 7.94 -8.76 -8.75
C TYR A 114 6.66 -9.55 -8.56
N MET A 115 5.49 -8.94 -8.77
CA MET A 115 4.21 -9.65 -8.70
C MET A 115 3.86 -10.39 -9.98
N GLU A 116 4.48 -10.10 -11.13
CA GLU A 116 4.11 -10.74 -12.40
C GLU A 116 4.15 -12.28 -12.32
N PRO A 117 5.19 -12.93 -11.76
CA PRO A 117 5.22 -14.40 -11.64
C PRO A 117 4.07 -14.95 -10.79
N VAL A 118 3.74 -14.26 -9.68
CA VAL A 118 2.64 -14.64 -8.79
C VAL A 118 1.30 -14.50 -9.50
N MET A 119 1.07 -13.38 -10.18
CA MET A 119 -0.18 -13.12 -10.91
C MET A 119 -0.39 -14.12 -12.06
N VAL A 120 0.65 -14.39 -12.85
CA VAL A 120 0.59 -15.37 -13.95
C VAL A 120 0.30 -16.78 -13.43
N ALA A 121 0.98 -17.20 -12.36
CA ALA A 121 0.77 -18.52 -11.77
C ALA A 121 -0.67 -18.68 -11.24
N LEU A 122 -1.15 -17.69 -10.49
CA LEU A 122 -2.49 -17.73 -9.89
C LEU A 122 -3.60 -17.68 -10.94
N ARG A 123 -3.45 -16.88 -12.00
CA ARG A 123 -4.45 -16.87 -13.09
C ARG A 123 -4.39 -18.09 -13.98
N GLY A 124 -3.24 -18.77 -14.05
CA GLY A 124 -3.06 -20.00 -14.81
C GLY A 124 -3.58 -21.26 -14.11
N ALA A 125 -3.75 -21.21 -12.78
CA ALA A 125 -4.23 -22.33 -11.98
C ALA A 125 -5.75 -22.49 -12.05
N SER A 126 -6.24 -23.73 -12.02
CA SER A 126 -7.69 -24.03 -12.03
C SER A 126 -8.42 -23.60 -10.75
N ASP A 127 -7.69 -23.47 -9.65
CA ASP A 127 -8.14 -23.13 -8.30
C ASP A 127 -7.49 -21.83 -7.78
N GLY A 128 -6.88 -21.04 -8.68
CA GLY A 128 -6.26 -19.76 -8.33
C GLY A 128 -7.24 -18.60 -8.36
N ILE A 129 -6.80 -17.44 -8.88
CA ILE A 129 -7.64 -16.24 -8.98
C ILE A 129 -8.30 -16.19 -10.36
N GLU A 130 -9.52 -15.65 -10.43
CA GLU A 130 -10.23 -15.62 -11.71
C GLU A 130 -9.64 -14.58 -12.67
N LYS A 131 -9.62 -14.93 -13.95
CA LYS A 131 -9.12 -14.07 -15.02
C LYS A 131 -10.12 -12.97 -15.33
N HIS A 132 -9.62 -11.75 -15.44
CA HIS A 132 -10.40 -10.64 -15.98
C HIS A 132 -10.16 -10.52 -17.48
N SER A 133 -11.21 -10.68 -18.30
CA SER A 133 -11.08 -10.76 -19.77
C SER A 133 -10.40 -9.54 -20.43
N TYR A 134 -10.48 -8.38 -19.79
CA TYR A 134 -9.87 -7.14 -20.26
C TYR A 134 -8.47 -6.86 -19.67
N VAL A 135 -7.98 -7.66 -18.73
CA VAL A 135 -6.69 -7.40 -18.06
C VAL A 135 -5.71 -8.52 -18.37
N SER A 136 -4.45 -8.14 -18.62
CA SER A 136 -3.40 -9.12 -18.90
C SER A 136 -3.08 -9.98 -17.67
N ASP A 137 -2.76 -11.27 -17.88
CA ASP A 137 -2.53 -12.24 -16.79
C ASP A 137 -1.42 -11.83 -15.80
N TYR A 138 -0.44 -11.03 -16.22
CA TYR A 138 0.63 -10.54 -15.35
C TYR A 138 0.26 -9.31 -14.50
N ALA A 139 -0.78 -8.57 -14.87
CA ALA A 139 -1.06 -7.26 -14.27
C ALA A 139 -1.68 -7.41 -12.88
N ARG A 140 -1.29 -6.56 -11.94
CA ARG A 140 -1.92 -6.50 -10.60
C ARG A 140 -3.39 -6.09 -10.67
N ALA A 141 -3.77 -5.33 -11.69
CA ALA A 141 -5.13 -4.86 -11.90
C ALA A 141 -6.13 -6.02 -12.13
N GLY A 142 -7.42 -5.78 -11.89
CA GLY A 142 -8.48 -6.78 -12.10
C GLY A 142 -8.58 -7.86 -11.03
N ALA A 143 -7.70 -7.84 -10.02
CA ALA A 143 -7.86 -8.59 -8.78
C ALA A 143 -8.78 -7.82 -7.83
N PHE A 144 -9.66 -8.53 -7.12
CA PHE A 144 -10.53 -7.92 -6.12
C PHE A 144 -9.96 -8.11 -4.70
N PRO A 145 -10.38 -7.32 -3.70
CA PRO A 145 -9.73 -7.35 -2.39
C PRO A 145 -9.71 -8.70 -1.66
N ARG A 146 -10.76 -9.52 -1.76
CA ARG A 146 -10.76 -10.89 -1.22
C ARG A 146 -9.67 -11.78 -1.87
N GLU A 147 -9.43 -11.67 -3.17
CA GLU A 147 -8.32 -12.37 -3.87
C GLU A 147 -6.96 -11.83 -3.38
N ILE A 148 -6.83 -10.51 -3.26
CA ILE A 148 -5.59 -9.85 -2.80
C ILE A 148 -5.21 -10.38 -1.41
N GLU A 149 -6.11 -10.25 -0.43
CA GLU A 149 -5.83 -10.58 0.97
C GLU A 149 -5.83 -12.09 1.23
N GLY A 150 -6.74 -12.83 0.60
CA GLY A 150 -6.95 -14.26 0.88
C GLY A 150 -6.06 -15.21 0.10
N VAL A 151 -5.52 -14.78 -1.05
CA VAL A 151 -4.78 -15.67 -1.97
C VAL A 151 -3.43 -15.07 -2.39
N ILE A 152 -3.45 -13.87 -2.98
CA ILE A 152 -2.28 -13.29 -3.64
C ILE A 152 -1.18 -12.96 -2.63
N LEU A 153 -1.51 -12.27 -1.54
CA LEU A 153 -0.53 -11.86 -0.54
C LEU A 153 0.05 -13.04 0.26
N PRO A 154 -0.74 -14.06 0.69
CA PRO A 154 -0.18 -15.27 1.27
C PRO A 154 0.81 -15.99 0.34
N VAL A 155 0.48 -16.15 -0.94
CA VAL A 155 1.37 -16.79 -1.93
C VAL A 155 2.64 -15.96 -2.13
N PHE A 156 2.53 -14.63 -2.21
CA PHE A 156 3.71 -13.77 -2.28
C PHE A 156 4.56 -13.86 -1.01
N ALA A 157 3.96 -13.93 0.19
CA ALA A 157 4.69 -14.08 1.44
C ALA A 157 5.54 -15.35 1.47
N GLU A 158 4.94 -16.48 1.08
CA GLU A 158 5.64 -17.78 0.98
C GLU A 158 6.73 -17.73 -0.10
N ALA A 159 6.39 -17.31 -1.31
CA ALA A 159 7.32 -17.28 -2.44
C ALA A 159 8.52 -16.37 -2.17
N SER A 160 8.30 -15.23 -1.53
CA SER A 160 9.33 -14.24 -1.24
C SER A 160 10.20 -14.59 -0.03
N GLY A 161 9.74 -15.49 0.86
CA GLY A 161 10.42 -15.82 2.10
C GLY A 161 10.41 -14.67 3.12
N ALA A 162 9.44 -13.76 3.04
CA ALA A 162 9.31 -12.66 3.97
C ALA A 162 9.12 -13.16 5.41
N LYS A 163 9.83 -12.53 6.36
CA LYS A 163 9.74 -12.85 7.80
C LYS A 163 8.74 -11.97 8.56
N GLY A 164 8.44 -10.79 8.02
CA GLY A 164 7.41 -9.90 8.55
C GLY A 164 6.02 -10.22 8.04
N ILE A 165 5.03 -9.43 8.46
CA ILE A 165 3.65 -9.57 8.02
C ILE A 165 3.50 -8.93 6.64
N VAL A 166 3.29 -9.76 5.62
CA VAL A 166 2.92 -9.29 4.29
C VAL A 166 1.45 -8.90 4.30
N ARG A 167 1.14 -7.65 3.97
CA ARG A 167 -0.23 -7.17 3.86
C ARG A 167 -0.36 -6.10 2.79
N ASN A 168 -1.60 -5.80 2.42
CA ASN A 168 -1.86 -4.65 1.57
C ASN A 168 -1.60 -3.34 2.35
N ARG A 169 -1.19 -2.29 1.64
CA ARG A 169 -0.98 -0.97 2.22
C ARG A 169 -2.33 -0.35 2.62
N ARG A 170 -2.35 0.40 3.72
CA ARG A 170 -3.53 1.18 4.12
C ARG A 170 -3.53 2.55 3.45
N TYR A 171 -4.70 3.13 3.22
CA TYR A 171 -4.86 4.41 2.52
C TYR A 171 -4.04 5.53 3.18
N ILE A 172 -4.07 5.63 4.52
CA ILE A 172 -3.33 6.69 5.20
C ILE A 172 -1.80 6.50 5.08
N GLU A 173 -1.33 5.26 4.97
CA GLU A 173 0.08 4.94 4.72
C GLU A 173 0.46 5.29 3.27
N PHE A 174 -0.44 5.02 2.32
CA PHE A 174 -0.30 5.43 0.93
C PHE A 174 -0.22 6.96 0.82
N ASN A 175 -1.13 7.69 1.45
CA ASN A 175 -1.15 9.15 1.40
C ASN A 175 0.10 9.76 2.06
N ILE A 176 0.50 9.29 3.25
CA ILE A 176 1.68 9.81 3.94
C ILE A 176 2.96 9.49 3.17
N ARG A 177 3.17 8.23 2.74
CA ARG A 177 4.38 7.87 2.00
C ARG A 177 4.41 8.53 0.63
N GLY A 178 3.27 8.64 -0.05
CA GLY A 178 3.13 9.41 -1.29
C GLY A 178 3.52 10.87 -1.11
N ASN A 179 3.16 11.48 0.01
CA ASN A 179 3.61 12.84 0.31
C ASN A 179 5.12 12.95 0.61
N ILE A 180 5.73 11.93 1.22
CA ILE A 180 7.12 11.98 1.72
C ILE A 180 8.15 11.57 0.65
N ALA A 181 7.88 10.48 -0.06
CA ALA A 181 8.85 9.82 -0.93
C ALA A 181 8.31 9.53 -2.33
N HIS A 182 7.00 9.42 -2.49
CA HIS A 182 6.37 8.98 -3.74
C HIS A 182 5.25 9.92 -4.26
N PRO A 183 5.55 11.22 -4.48
CA PRO A 183 4.53 12.17 -4.94
C PRO A 183 3.94 11.81 -6.30
N GLU A 184 4.65 11.01 -7.09
CA GLU A 184 4.18 10.46 -8.38
C GLU A 184 3.00 9.51 -8.24
N TRP A 185 2.77 8.89 -7.07
CA TRP A 185 1.62 7.99 -6.86
C TRP A 185 0.26 8.69 -7.03
N GLY A 186 0.22 10.02 -6.82
CA GLY A 186 -1.00 10.81 -7.05
C GLY A 186 -1.16 11.32 -8.48
N GLN A 187 -0.22 11.03 -9.39
CA GLN A 187 -0.19 11.57 -10.75
C GLN A 187 -0.71 10.57 -11.79
N THR A 188 -0.85 9.30 -11.41
CA THR A 188 -1.34 8.23 -12.29
C THR A 188 -2.85 8.12 -12.27
N ASN A 189 -3.46 7.83 -13.43
CA ASN A 189 -4.92 7.69 -13.59
C ASN A 189 -5.45 6.27 -13.31
N THR A 190 -4.77 5.51 -12.45
CA THR A 190 -5.18 4.19 -11.97
C THR A 190 -5.49 4.24 -10.49
N TRP A 191 -6.29 3.29 -10.02
CA TRP A 191 -6.63 3.15 -8.61
C TRP A 191 -5.70 2.14 -7.91
N GLU A 192 -5.67 2.17 -6.58
CA GLU A 192 -5.19 1.05 -5.77
C GLU A 192 -6.23 0.66 -4.73
N TRP A 193 -6.44 -0.64 -4.58
CA TRP A 193 -7.09 -1.21 -3.42
C TRP A 193 -6.20 -1.07 -2.19
N PHE A 194 -6.79 -0.71 -1.05
CA PHE A 194 -6.12 -0.62 0.25
C PHE A 194 -6.64 -1.68 1.21
N GLY A 195 -5.82 -2.03 2.21
CA GLY A 195 -6.14 -3.03 3.23
C GLY A 195 -7.09 -2.53 4.34
N ASP A 196 -7.67 -1.34 4.21
CA ASP A 196 -8.60 -0.78 5.19
C ASP A 196 -10.02 -1.34 4.98
N PRO A 197 -10.61 -1.99 6.00
CA PRO A 197 -12.01 -2.38 5.94
C PRO A 197 -12.92 -1.15 6.05
N VAL A 198 -14.14 -1.29 5.54
CA VAL A 198 -15.22 -0.30 5.66
C VAL A 198 -16.36 -0.94 6.45
N PHE A 199 -17.06 -0.19 7.31
CA PHE A 199 -18.11 -0.77 8.16
C PHE A 199 -19.42 -1.04 7.44
N ARG A 200 -19.65 -0.43 6.28
CA ARG A 200 -20.88 -0.58 5.49
C ARG A 200 -20.82 -1.80 4.56
N GLY A 201 -20.57 -2.98 5.12
CA GLY A 201 -20.50 -4.24 4.39
C GLY A 201 -19.08 -4.81 4.34
N ASP A 202 -18.84 -5.69 3.37
CA ASP A 202 -17.51 -6.24 3.10
C ASP A 202 -16.79 -5.35 2.08
N ASP A 203 -16.69 -4.05 2.30
CA ASP A 203 -16.04 -3.15 1.34
C ASP A 203 -14.57 -2.88 1.73
N ARG A 204 -13.79 -2.39 0.78
CA ARG A 204 -12.42 -1.91 0.98
C ARG A 204 -12.23 -0.52 0.42
N LEU A 205 -11.33 0.24 1.05
CA LEU A 205 -10.93 1.53 0.51
C LEU A 205 -10.20 1.36 -0.82
N ILE A 206 -10.50 2.26 -1.76
CA ILE A 206 -9.88 2.33 -3.09
C ILE A 206 -9.60 3.79 -3.43
N GLY A 207 -8.42 4.10 -3.98
CA GLY A 207 -8.02 5.49 -4.17
C GLY A 207 -6.76 5.73 -4.99
N GLY A 208 -6.36 6.99 -5.07
CA GLY A 208 -5.09 7.39 -5.69
C GLY A 208 -5.11 7.69 -7.19
N SER A 209 -6.25 7.69 -7.89
CA SER A 209 -6.33 8.09 -9.30
C SER A 209 -6.23 9.61 -9.45
N SER A 210 -5.34 10.09 -10.32
CA SER A 210 -5.18 11.52 -10.62
C SER A 210 -6.41 12.14 -11.27
N SER A 211 -7.24 11.34 -11.96
CA SER A 211 -8.53 11.78 -12.51
C SER A 211 -9.51 12.23 -11.42
N ASP A 212 -9.33 11.78 -10.17
CA ASP A 212 -10.29 11.95 -9.09
C ASP A 212 -9.71 12.68 -7.86
N GLY A 213 -8.45 13.16 -7.95
CA GLY A 213 -7.79 13.92 -6.89
C GLY A 213 -6.45 13.33 -6.42
N GLY A 214 -5.97 12.24 -7.04
CA GLY A 214 -4.67 11.64 -6.76
C GLY A 214 -4.56 11.19 -5.31
N LEU A 215 -3.51 11.60 -4.61
CA LEU A 215 -3.28 11.26 -3.20
C LEU A 215 -4.45 11.65 -2.27
N ALA A 216 -5.25 12.66 -2.63
CA ALA A 216 -6.37 13.12 -1.80
C ALA A 216 -7.60 12.22 -1.90
N HIS A 217 -7.78 11.49 -3.00
CA HIS A 217 -9.01 10.75 -3.23
C HIS A 217 -8.97 9.35 -2.62
N VAL A 218 -10.04 9.02 -1.91
CA VAL A 218 -10.39 7.66 -1.51
C VAL A 218 -11.91 7.52 -1.47
N GLY A 219 -12.37 6.39 -1.97
CA GLY A 219 -13.74 5.90 -1.83
C GLY A 219 -13.72 4.47 -1.29
N ASP A 220 -14.82 3.77 -1.49
CA ASP A 220 -15.00 2.37 -1.10
C ASP A 220 -15.59 1.58 -2.26
N GLY A 221 -15.27 0.29 -2.30
CA GLY A 221 -15.80 -0.65 -3.27
C GLY A 221 -15.92 -2.05 -2.68
N SER A 222 -16.83 -2.83 -3.25
CA SER A 222 -17.06 -4.21 -2.84
C SER A 222 -15.79 -5.05 -2.87
N VAL A 223 -15.56 -5.88 -1.85
CA VAL A 223 -14.45 -6.86 -1.87
C VAL A 223 -14.54 -7.88 -3.00
N ASP A 224 -15.70 -8.02 -3.64
CA ASP A 224 -15.93 -8.90 -4.79
C ASP A 224 -15.97 -8.09 -6.11
N GLY A 225 -15.76 -6.77 -6.02
CA GLY A 225 -15.70 -5.84 -7.13
C GLY A 225 -14.39 -5.96 -7.91
N ARG A 226 -14.48 -6.33 -9.18
CA ARG A 226 -13.34 -6.30 -10.10
C ARG A 226 -13.24 -4.92 -10.71
N ASP A 227 -12.06 -4.32 -10.62
CA ASP A 227 -11.78 -3.08 -11.31
C ASP A 227 -10.55 -3.25 -12.21
N TYR A 228 -10.77 -3.00 -13.49
CA TYR A 228 -9.77 -3.25 -14.53
C TYR A 228 -8.65 -2.22 -14.52
N ASP A 229 -8.76 -1.13 -13.77
CA ASP A 229 -7.72 -0.10 -13.60
C ASP A 229 -7.28 0.09 -12.13
N ALA A 230 -7.71 -0.80 -11.22
CA ALA A 230 -7.29 -0.80 -9.82
C ALA A 230 -6.25 -1.88 -9.52
N GLY A 231 -5.02 -1.47 -9.20
CA GLY A 231 -3.95 -2.33 -8.73
C GLY A 231 -3.90 -2.44 -7.21
N PHE A 232 -2.74 -2.85 -6.69
CA PHE A 232 -2.44 -2.88 -5.26
C PHE A 232 -0.92 -2.87 -5.06
N SER A 233 -0.50 -2.41 -3.88
CA SER A 233 0.90 -2.27 -3.52
C SER A 233 1.13 -2.78 -2.08
N PRO A 234 1.64 -4.01 -1.90
CA PRO A 234 1.86 -4.57 -0.59
C PRO A 234 2.98 -3.88 0.18
N VAL A 235 3.06 -4.20 1.46
CA VAL A 235 4.17 -3.89 2.36
C VAL A 235 4.50 -5.12 3.20
N VAL A 236 5.76 -5.25 3.62
CA VAL A 236 6.15 -6.15 4.71
C VAL A 236 6.26 -5.32 5.98
N GLU A 237 5.45 -5.65 6.98
CA GLU A 237 5.43 -4.98 8.27
C GLU A 237 6.22 -5.77 9.32
N PHE A 238 7.07 -5.05 10.06
CA PHE A 238 7.74 -5.52 11.26
C PHE A 238 7.32 -4.62 12.42
N SER A 239 6.15 -4.91 12.98
CA SER A 239 5.53 -4.10 14.04
C SER A 239 6.43 -4.06 15.28
N SER A 240 6.57 -2.89 15.89
CA SER A 240 7.34 -2.72 17.14
C SER A 240 6.62 -3.28 18.37
N LYS A 241 5.32 -3.62 18.24
CA LYS A 241 4.45 -4.10 19.33
C LYS A 241 3.61 -5.28 18.83
N PRO A 242 3.39 -6.33 19.64
CA PRO A 242 2.40 -7.36 19.36
C PRO A 242 1.02 -6.72 19.21
N ARG A 243 0.23 -7.20 18.23
CA ARG A 243 -1.18 -6.82 18.06
C ARG A 243 -2.08 -7.60 19.00
#